data_AF-A0A445BT45-F1
#
_entry.id   AF-A0A445BT45-F1
#
_cell.length_a   1.000
_cell.length_b   1.000
_cell.length_c   1.000
_cell.angle_alpha   90.00
_cell.angle_beta   90.00
_cell.angle_gamma   90.00
#
_symmetry.space_group_name_H-M   'P 1'
#
loop_
_entity.id
_entity.type
_entity.pdbx_description
1 polymer ?
#
loop_
_entity_poly.entity_id
_entity_poly.type
_entity_poly.pdbx_seq_one_letter_code
_entity_poly.pdbx_strand_id
1 'polypeptide(L)'
;MRTPIKHYDKLFEIYGTDKAIGKHAESAKEKVKRWEKSKEKINLNDDESFLNMEEEWNEDPITPHATSFTMGHSPEIGLSNQSTGSQGTSSRGIKRKTTMSDKLESEMETMSKGIQALTDMMKDGNHFYERLINIAEKQVLTAEEQVQVAKEQVQIAKQQVRIAERGLVILEQSRPRIYSENDVWNELENLGVMPELRMRCYRFLCRKDRVKRKFFGVPADVRLATLYELMKEAGAL
;
A
#
# COMPACT_ATOMS: atom_id res chain seq x y z
N MET A 1 -13.35 -18.28 38.95
CA MET A 1 -14.49 -17.36 38.82
C MET A 1 -14.39 -16.63 37.48
N ARG A 2 -15.30 -16.84 36.54
CA ARG A 2 -15.33 -16.09 35.26
C ARG A 2 -16.13 -14.81 35.50
N THR A 3 -15.48 -13.66 35.35
CA THR A 3 -16.17 -12.36 35.37
C THR A 3 -17.02 -12.23 34.11
N PRO A 4 -18.34 -12.00 34.23
CA PRO A 4 -19.21 -11.83 33.07
C PRO A 4 -18.86 -10.53 32.33
N ILE A 5 -18.58 -10.65 31.03
CA ILE A 5 -18.34 -9.52 30.15
C ILE A 5 -19.69 -8.81 29.94
N LYS A 6 -19.79 -7.56 30.40
CA LYS A 6 -21.01 -6.76 30.21
C LYS A 6 -21.19 -6.46 28.73
N HIS A 7 -22.41 -6.61 28.23
CA HIS A 7 -22.79 -6.41 26.81
C HIS A 7 -22.19 -7.44 25.84
N TYR A 8 -21.94 -8.67 26.32
CA TYR A 8 -21.54 -9.78 25.46
C TYR A 8 -22.50 -9.97 24.28
N ASP A 9 -23.80 -9.74 24.48
CA ASP A 9 -24.81 -9.88 23.41
C ASP A 9 -24.57 -8.88 22.27
N LYS A 10 -24.19 -7.64 22.57
CA LYS A 10 -23.81 -6.64 21.54
C LYS A 10 -22.50 -6.98 20.85
N LEU A 11 -21.53 -7.52 21.61
CA LEU A 11 -20.27 -7.99 21.02
C LEU A 11 -20.53 -9.20 20.10
N PHE A 12 -21.44 -10.09 20.49
CA PHE A 12 -21.87 -11.22 19.68
C PHE A 12 -22.67 -10.78 18.45
N GLU A 13 -23.47 -9.72 18.55
CA GLU A 13 -24.20 -9.16 17.41
C GLU A 13 -23.26 -8.50 16.37
N ILE A 14 -22.23 -7.79 16.82
CA ILE A 14 -21.26 -7.10 15.96
C ILE A 14 -20.21 -8.06 15.37
N TYR A 15 -19.72 -9.03 16.16
CA TYR A 15 -18.59 -9.90 15.79
C TYR A 15 -18.97 -11.38 15.65
N GLY A 16 -20.13 -11.82 16.13
CA GLY A 16 -20.58 -13.21 16.02
C GLY A 16 -20.96 -13.59 14.58
N THR A 17 -21.33 -12.60 13.76
CA THR A 17 -21.54 -12.74 12.31
C THR A 17 -20.23 -12.74 11.52
N ASP A 18 -19.15 -12.18 12.08
CA ASP A 18 -17.80 -12.11 11.49
C ASP A 18 -16.98 -13.39 11.73
N LYS A 19 -17.64 -14.47 12.15
CA LYS A 19 -17.06 -15.81 12.10
C LYS A 19 -16.96 -16.21 10.63
N ALA A 20 -15.84 -15.85 10.04
CA ALA A 20 -15.45 -16.13 8.67
C ALA A 20 -15.78 -17.57 8.25
N ILE A 21 -16.94 -17.74 7.61
CA ILE A 21 -17.20 -18.84 6.67
C ILE A 21 -16.88 -18.30 5.28
N GLY A 22 -15.67 -17.75 5.13
CA GLY A 22 -15.09 -17.45 3.83
C GLY A 22 -14.17 -18.60 3.49
N LYS A 23 -14.36 -19.23 2.33
CA LYS A 23 -13.50 -20.32 1.79
C LYS A 23 -12.01 -19.96 1.63
N HIS A 24 -11.59 -18.78 2.11
CA HIS A 24 -10.25 -18.19 2.00
C HIS A 24 -9.68 -17.70 3.34
N ALA A 25 -10.34 -17.93 4.48
CA ALA A 25 -9.85 -17.47 5.79
C ALA A 25 -8.76 -18.42 6.33
N GLU A 26 -7.50 -18.17 5.96
CA GLU A 26 -6.36 -18.90 6.51
C GLU A 26 -6.22 -18.63 8.01
N SER A 27 -6.28 -19.69 8.82
CA SER A 27 -6.08 -19.60 10.27
C SER A 27 -4.62 -19.27 10.59
N ALA A 28 -4.35 -18.59 11.71
CA ALA A 28 -2.98 -18.35 12.19
C ALA A 28 -2.13 -19.64 12.27
N LYS A 29 -2.75 -20.79 12.55
CA LYS A 29 -2.08 -22.11 12.54
C LYS A 29 -1.70 -22.59 11.14
N GLU A 30 -2.47 -22.22 10.13
CA GLU A 30 -2.25 -22.58 8.73
C GLU A 30 -1.10 -21.77 8.13
N LYS A 31 -0.99 -20.48 8.49
CA LYS A 31 0.11 -19.60 8.09
C LYS A 31 1.47 -20.09 8.59
N VAL A 32 1.55 -20.58 9.83
CA VAL A 32 2.78 -21.14 10.41
C VAL A 32 3.21 -22.41 9.67
N LYS A 33 2.27 -23.31 9.37
CA LYS A 33 2.54 -24.56 8.63
C LYS A 33 3.03 -24.31 7.20
N ARG A 34 2.56 -23.23 6.56
CA ARG A 34 3.02 -22.79 5.24
C ARG A 34 4.49 -22.33 5.27
N TRP A 35 4.90 -21.59 6.30
CA TRP A 35 6.29 -21.13 6.47
C TRP A 35 7.26 -22.27 6.80
N GLU A 36 6.82 -23.29 7.53
CA GLU A 36 7.65 -24.49 7.77
C GLU A 36 7.86 -25.31 6.49
N LYS A 37 6.86 -25.36 5.61
CA LYS A 37 6.94 -26.13 4.35
C LYS A 37 7.83 -25.48 3.29
N SER A 38 8.02 -24.15 3.33
CA SER A 38 8.91 -23.42 2.41
C SER A 38 10.38 -23.40 2.85
N LYS A 39 10.73 -24.09 3.94
CA LYS A 39 12.10 -24.20 4.45
C LYS A 39 12.83 -25.40 3.82
N GLU A 40 12.82 -25.49 2.50
CA GLU A 40 13.67 -26.42 1.76
C GLU A 40 15.07 -25.81 1.65
N LYS A 41 16.11 -26.61 1.89
CA LYS A 41 17.51 -26.14 2.00
C LYS A 41 17.98 -25.57 0.66
N ILE A 42 17.97 -24.25 0.55
CA ILE A 42 18.64 -23.52 -0.53
C ILE A 42 20.15 -23.68 -0.29
N ASN A 43 20.84 -24.40 -1.18
CA ASN A 43 22.29 -24.50 -1.17
C ASN A 43 22.87 -23.21 -1.76
N LEU A 44 23.63 -22.47 -0.96
CA LEU A 44 24.14 -21.12 -1.28
C LEU A 44 25.56 -21.13 -1.89
N ASN A 45 26.01 -22.24 -2.48
CA ASN A 45 27.40 -22.39 -2.91
C ASN A 45 27.66 -22.25 -4.43
N ASP A 46 26.62 -22.09 -5.25
CA ASP A 46 26.79 -21.91 -6.70
C ASP A 46 26.13 -20.58 -7.08
N ASP A 47 26.90 -19.49 -7.08
CA ASP A 47 26.81 -18.36 -8.03
C ASP A 47 27.69 -17.18 -7.56
N GLU A 48 29.00 -17.35 -7.75
CA GLU A 48 29.98 -16.26 -7.73
C GLU A 48 29.83 -15.41 -9.01
N SER A 49 28.86 -14.49 -9.08
CA SER A 49 28.90 -13.43 -10.11
C SER A 49 28.19 -12.10 -9.78
N PHE A 50 27.58 -11.97 -8.60
CA PHE A 50 26.81 -10.77 -8.24
C PHE A 50 27.38 -10.02 -7.03
N LEU A 51 28.68 -9.71 -7.02
CA LEU A 51 29.23 -8.73 -6.10
C LEU A 51 30.29 -7.88 -6.79
N ASN A 52 29.86 -6.85 -7.52
CA ASN A 52 30.60 -5.59 -7.59
C ASN A 52 29.72 -4.45 -8.11
N MET A 53 29.09 -3.69 -7.22
CA MET A 53 28.94 -2.24 -7.37
C MET A 53 28.40 -1.67 -6.06
N GLU A 54 29.34 -1.24 -5.22
CA GLU A 54 29.10 -0.37 -4.07
C GLU A 54 28.60 1.01 -4.53
N GLU A 55 27.81 1.63 -3.65
CA GLU A 55 27.14 2.93 -3.75
C GLU A 55 28.05 4.11 -4.12
N GLU A 56 27.51 5.05 -4.92
CA GLU A 56 27.84 6.47 -4.76
C GLU A 56 26.59 7.33 -5.01
N TRP A 57 26.00 7.80 -3.91
CA TRP A 57 24.95 8.81 -3.90
C TRP A 57 25.57 10.18 -4.21
N ASN A 58 25.10 10.86 -5.25
CA ASN A 58 25.30 12.30 -5.40
C ASN A 58 23.94 12.99 -5.63
N GLU A 59 23.60 13.87 -4.70
CA GLU A 59 22.46 14.79 -4.74
C GLU A 59 22.73 15.92 -5.74
N ASP A 60 21.77 16.19 -6.64
CA ASP A 60 21.14 17.51 -6.89
C ASP A 60 20.45 17.60 -8.29
N PRO A 61 19.50 18.54 -8.50
CA PRO A 61 18.27 18.30 -9.25
C PRO A 61 18.27 18.84 -10.69
N ILE A 62 17.19 18.53 -11.45
CA ILE A 62 16.51 19.36 -12.50
C ILE A 62 16.26 18.66 -13.87
N THR A 63 14.95 18.44 -14.13
CA THR A 63 14.18 18.41 -15.40
C THR A 63 14.41 17.39 -16.53
N PRO A 64 13.33 16.99 -17.24
CA PRO A 64 13.37 16.11 -18.40
C PRO A 64 13.53 16.93 -19.69
N HIS A 65 14.69 16.86 -20.34
CA HIS A 65 14.85 17.43 -21.68
C HIS A 65 15.56 16.47 -22.64
N ALA A 66 14.77 16.03 -23.62
CA ALA A 66 15.15 15.76 -25.01
C ALA A 66 16.39 14.89 -25.27
N THR A 67 16.15 13.64 -25.68
CA THR A 67 17.08 12.87 -26.50
C THR A 67 17.23 13.53 -27.87
N SER A 68 18.22 14.40 -28.03
CA SER A 68 18.70 14.81 -29.35
C SER A 68 19.53 13.68 -29.95
N PHE A 69 18.99 12.98 -30.95
CA PHE A 69 19.80 12.15 -31.84
C PHE A 69 20.66 13.07 -32.72
N THR A 70 21.96 13.14 -32.45
CA THR A 70 22.93 13.74 -33.37
C THR A 70 23.20 12.76 -34.52
N MET A 71 22.77 13.14 -35.71
CA MET A 71 23.07 12.49 -36.98
C MET A 71 24.57 12.62 -37.27
N GLY A 72 25.33 11.55 -37.08
CA GLY A 72 26.73 11.42 -37.47
C GLY A 72 26.85 10.62 -38.77
N HIS A 73 27.55 11.20 -39.74
CA HIS A 73 27.63 10.79 -41.14
C HIS A 73 28.29 9.41 -41.41
N SER A 74 27.72 8.71 -42.41
CA SER A 74 28.33 7.91 -43.50
C SER A 74 29.38 6.82 -43.19
N PRO A 75 29.19 5.56 -43.65
CA PRO A 75 30.25 4.57 -43.63
C PRO A 75 31.22 4.78 -44.80
N GLU A 76 32.51 4.88 -44.46
CA GLU A 76 33.64 4.93 -45.38
C GLU A 76 33.80 3.59 -46.11
N ILE A 77 33.80 3.62 -47.44
CA ILE A 77 34.03 2.47 -48.30
C ILE A 77 35.52 2.15 -48.29
N GLY A 78 35.91 1.12 -47.53
CA GLY A 78 37.26 0.56 -47.54
C GLY A 78 37.52 -0.28 -48.81
N LEU A 79 38.08 0.36 -49.83
CA LEU A 79 38.75 -0.33 -50.95
C LEU A 79 40.04 -0.98 -50.44
N SER A 80 40.15 -2.31 -50.51
CA SER A 80 41.42 -3.02 -50.36
C SER A 80 41.63 -3.97 -51.53
N ASN A 81 42.37 -3.47 -52.52
CA ASN A 81 43.06 -4.28 -53.52
C ASN A 81 44.55 -4.22 -53.18
N GLN A 82 45.13 -5.27 -52.61
CA GLN A 82 46.56 -5.53 -52.73
C GLN A 82 46.81 -7.00 -53.06
N SER A 83 47.30 -7.19 -54.28
CA SER A 83 47.90 -8.41 -54.79
C SER A 83 49.41 -8.31 -54.63
N THR A 84 50.02 -9.28 -53.96
CA THR A 84 51.44 -9.63 -54.09
C THR A 84 51.52 -11.15 -54.22
N GLY A 85 52.08 -11.63 -55.33
CA GLY A 85 52.01 -13.03 -55.74
C GLY A 85 53.23 -13.90 -55.40
N SER A 86 53.13 -15.15 -55.92
CA SER A 86 54.09 -16.26 -56.03
C SER A 86 53.77 -17.41 -55.05
N GLN A 87 53.65 -18.69 -55.40
CA GLN A 87 53.94 -19.49 -56.61
C GLN A 87 53.21 -20.85 -56.42
N GLY A 88 52.70 -21.51 -57.47
CA GLY A 88 52.26 -22.91 -57.33
C GLY A 88 51.25 -23.44 -58.35
N THR A 89 51.76 -23.86 -59.51
CA THR A 89 51.23 -24.88 -60.45
C THR A 89 49.80 -24.75 -61.01
N SER A 90 49.74 -24.29 -62.27
CA SER A 90 49.07 -24.94 -63.41
C SER A 90 47.77 -25.72 -63.14
N SER A 91 46.64 -25.15 -63.58
CA SER A 91 45.67 -25.92 -64.36
C SER A 91 44.99 -25.04 -65.41
N ARG A 92 44.58 -25.70 -66.48
CA ARG A 92 44.35 -25.21 -67.84
C ARG A 92 42.84 -24.95 -68.01
N GLY A 93 42.41 -23.77 -68.47
CA GLY A 93 41.03 -23.64 -68.98
C GLY A 93 40.42 -22.24 -69.08
N ILE A 94 40.25 -21.78 -70.32
CA ILE A 94 39.10 -21.01 -70.85
C ILE A 94 38.87 -19.60 -70.29
N LYS A 95 39.32 -18.58 -71.04
CA LYS A 95 38.85 -17.20 -70.92
C LYS A 95 37.44 -17.08 -71.50
N ARG A 96 36.41 -17.21 -70.66
CA ARG A 96 35.06 -16.78 -71.03
C ARG A 96 35.02 -15.25 -70.97
N LYS A 97 34.76 -14.61 -72.10
CA LYS A 97 34.46 -13.18 -72.16
C LYS A 97 33.02 -13.02 -71.65
N THR A 98 32.86 -12.78 -70.36
CA THR A 98 31.56 -12.44 -69.76
C THR A 98 30.99 -11.25 -70.51
N THR A 99 29.79 -11.40 -71.07
CA THR A 99 29.10 -10.33 -71.76
C THR A 99 28.63 -9.28 -70.74
N MET A 100 28.63 -7.99 -71.08
CA MET A 100 28.14 -6.93 -70.19
C MET A 100 26.72 -7.20 -69.66
N SER A 101 25.93 -7.99 -70.40
CA SER A 101 24.62 -8.51 -70.00
C SER A 101 24.67 -9.37 -68.73
N ASP A 102 25.60 -10.30 -68.63
CA ASP A 102 25.67 -11.26 -67.51
C ASP A 102 26.06 -10.55 -66.20
N LYS A 103 26.88 -9.49 -66.30
CA LYS A 103 27.21 -8.61 -65.17
C LYS A 103 25.98 -7.86 -64.68
N LEU A 104 25.14 -7.36 -65.60
CA LEU A 104 23.90 -6.68 -65.27
C LEU A 104 22.88 -7.64 -64.62
N GLU A 105 22.76 -8.87 -65.12
CA GLU A 105 21.89 -9.90 -64.55
C GLU A 105 22.32 -10.30 -63.13
N SER A 106 23.63 -10.47 -62.91
CA SER A 106 24.19 -10.74 -61.58
C SER A 106 23.95 -9.58 -60.59
N GLU A 107 24.07 -8.33 -61.02
CA GLU A 107 23.73 -7.17 -60.18
C GLU A 107 22.22 -7.11 -59.88
N MET A 108 21.36 -7.42 -60.85
CA MET A 108 19.90 -7.46 -60.64
C MET A 108 19.50 -8.57 -59.65
N GLU A 109 20.12 -9.75 -59.74
CA GLU A 109 19.89 -10.84 -58.79
C GLU A 109 20.36 -10.47 -57.38
N THR A 110 21.51 -9.81 -57.28
CA THR A 110 22.05 -9.32 -56.01
C THR A 110 21.12 -8.28 -55.37
N MET A 111 20.60 -7.33 -56.18
CA MET A 111 19.64 -6.34 -55.72
C MET A 111 18.32 -6.98 -55.29
N SER A 112 17.81 -7.96 -56.05
CA SER A 112 16.60 -8.71 -55.70
C SER A 112 16.73 -9.41 -54.33
N LYS A 113 17.88 -10.05 -54.07
CA LYS A 113 18.20 -10.64 -52.76
C LYS A 113 18.26 -9.59 -51.66
N GLY A 114 18.85 -8.42 -51.93
CA GLY A 114 18.88 -7.29 -50.98
C GLY A 114 17.48 -6.76 -50.64
N ILE A 115 16.61 -6.59 -51.63
CA ILE A 115 15.22 -6.15 -51.45
C ILE A 115 14.42 -7.18 -50.65
N GLN A 116 14.62 -8.48 -50.91
CA GLN A 116 13.98 -9.54 -50.16
C GLN A 116 14.43 -9.54 -48.68
N ALA A 117 15.74 -9.42 -48.44
CA ALA A 117 16.28 -9.32 -47.08
C ALA A 117 15.74 -8.09 -46.32
N LEU A 118 15.63 -6.94 -46.97
CA LEU A 118 14.99 -5.74 -46.41
C LEU A 118 13.51 -5.98 -46.09
N THR A 119 12.79 -6.64 -47.00
CA THR A 119 11.36 -6.96 -46.80
C THR A 119 11.15 -7.87 -45.60
N ASP A 120 11.99 -8.88 -45.43
CA ASP A 120 11.90 -9.80 -44.30
C ASP A 120 12.28 -9.12 -42.98
N MET A 121 13.33 -8.27 -42.98
CA MET A 121 13.68 -7.43 -41.83
C MET A 121 12.55 -6.48 -41.44
N MET A 122 11.83 -5.88 -42.40
CA MET A 122 10.67 -5.03 -42.13
C MET A 122 9.51 -5.81 -41.49
N LYS A 123 9.26 -7.05 -41.93
CA LYS A 123 8.25 -7.91 -41.30
C LYS A 123 8.63 -8.24 -39.86
N ASP A 124 9.90 -8.58 -39.61
CA ASP A 124 10.40 -8.85 -38.26
C ASP A 124 10.30 -7.60 -37.37
N GLY A 125 10.62 -6.42 -37.90
CA GLY A 125 10.43 -5.14 -37.23
C GLY A 125 8.96 -4.91 -36.83
N ASN A 126 8.01 -5.18 -37.74
CA ASN A 126 6.58 -5.06 -37.44
C ASN A 126 6.15 -6.03 -36.32
N HIS A 127 6.61 -7.28 -36.35
CA HIS A 127 6.34 -8.24 -35.28
C HIS A 127 6.92 -7.79 -33.93
N PHE A 128 8.09 -7.16 -33.95
CA PHE A 128 8.69 -6.58 -32.75
C PHE A 128 7.85 -5.44 -32.17
N TYR A 129 7.41 -4.49 -33.02
CA TYR A 129 6.54 -3.39 -32.59
C TYR A 129 5.19 -3.88 -32.07
N GLU A 130 4.58 -4.86 -32.72
CA GLU A 130 3.33 -5.45 -32.25
C GLU A 130 3.49 -6.09 -30.86
N ARG A 131 4.61 -6.79 -30.62
CA ARG A 131 4.92 -7.33 -29.29
C ARG A 131 5.12 -6.23 -28.24
N LEU A 132 5.79 -5.13 -28.59
CA LEU A 132 5.97 -3.99 -27.70
C LEU A 132 4.65 -3.31 -27.34
N ILE A 133 3.76 -3.12 -28.32
CA ILE A 133 2.42 -2.55 -28.10
C ILE A 133 1.63 -3.43 -27.14
N ASN A 134 1.60 -4.74 -27.37
CA ASN A 134 0.92 -5.70 -26.49
C ASN A 134 1.48 -5.67 -25.04
N ILE A 135 2.80 -5.50 -24.87
CA ILE A 135 3.40 -5.38 -23.53
C ILE A 135 2.98 -4.06 -22.88
N ALA A 136 3.01 -2.95 -23.62
CA ALA A 136 2.60 -1.65 -23.12
C ALA A 136 1.12 -1.65 -22.70
N GLU A 137 0.24 -2.24 -23.50
CA GLU A 137 -1.19 -2.38 -23.17
C GLU A 137 -1.39 -3.20 -21.89
N LYS A 138 -0.69 -4.32 -21.73
CA LYS A 138 -0.75 -5.12 -20.50
C LYS A 138 -0.25 -4.35 -19.27
N GLN A 139 0.80 -3.54 -19.42
CA GLN A 139 1.29 -2.69 -18.33
C GLN A 139 0.27 -1.62 -17.93
N VAL A 140 -0.40 -1.00 -18.91
CA VAL A 140 -1.47 -0.02 -18.67
C VAL A 140 -2.62 -0.68 -17.91
N LEU A 141 -3.12 -1.84 -18.38
CA LEU A 141 -4.19 -2.58 -17.69
C LEU A 141 -3.80 -2.94 -16.25
N THR A 142 -2.57 -3.40 -16.04
CA THR A 142 -2.07 -3.72 -14.69
C THR A 142 -2.03 -2.47 -13.80
N ALA A 143 -1.59 -1.33 -14.34
CA ALA A 143 -1.56 -0.07 -13.61
C ALA A 143 -2.97 0.43 -13.26
N GLU A 144 -3.93 0.28 -14.16
CA GLU A 144 -5.34 0.62 -13.92
C GLU A 144 -5.95 -0.22 -12.80
N GLU A 145 -5.68 -1.53 -12.78
CA GLU A 145 -6.10 -2.43 -11.70
C GLU A 145 -5.51 -1.99 -10.34
N GLN A 146 -4.21 -1.65 -10.31
CA GLN A 146 -3.57 -1.16 -9.09
C GLN A 146 -4.19 0.16 -8.59
N VAL A 147 -4.50 1.08 -9.51
CA VAL A 147 -5.19 2.33 -9.16
C VAL A 147 -6.57 2.05 -8.58
N GLN A 148 -7.31 1.09 -9.12
CA GLN A 148 -8.62 0.72 -8.62
C GLN A 148 -8.55 0.12 -7.21
N VAL A 149 -7.60 -0.80 -6.97
CA VAL A 149 -7.34 -1.35 -5.63
C VAL A 149 -6.97 -0.24 -4.65
N ALA A 150 -6.12 0.71 -5.05
CA ALA A 150 -5.75 1.84 -4.20
C ALA A 150 -6.96 2.73 -3.85
N LYS A 151 -7.88 2.96 -4.81
CA LYS A 151 -9.13 3.69 -4.54
C LYS A 151 -9.98 2.98 -3.50
N GLU A 152 -10.13 1.66 -3.59
CA GLU A 152 -10.90 0.87 -2.62
C GLU A 152 -10.27 0.90 -1.23
N GLN A 153 -8.94 0.75 -1.15
CA GLN A 153 -8.18 0.88 0.10
C GLN A 153 -8.41 2.25 0.76
N VAL A 154 -8.39 3.34 -0.01
CA VAL A 154 -8.69 4.69 0.49
C VAL A 154 -10.13 4.81 1.02
N GLN A 155 -11.11 4.19 0.36
CA GLN A 155 -12.50 4.20 0.84
C GLN A 155 -12.66 3.42 2.15
N ILE A 156 -11.99 2.28 2.29
CA ILE A 156 -11.96 1.50 3.54
C ILE A 156 -11.32 2.33 4.65
N ALA A 157 -10.19 2.97 4.41
CA ALA A 157 -9.52 3.82 5.38
C ALA A 157 -10.42 4.98 5.83
N LYS A 158 -11.12 5.65 4.90
CA LYS A 158 -12.11 6.69 5.24
C LYS A 158 -13.22 6.16 6.15
N GLN A 159 -13.71 4.96 5.88
CA GLN A 159 -14.74 4.35 6.72
C GLN A 159 -14.21 3.99 8.12
N GLN A 160 -12.99 3.47 8.23
CA GLN A 160 -12.35 3.18 9.51
C GLN A 160 -12.17 4.44 10.36
N VAL A 161 -11.76 5.56 9.74
CA VAL A 161 -11.66 6.86 10.41
C VAL A 161 -13.03 7.30 10.96
N ARG A 162 -14.09 7.23 10.15
CA ARG A 162 -15.46 7.55 10.62
C ARG A 162 -15.91 6.69 11.81
N ILE A 163 -15.57 5.40 11.79
CA ILE A 163 -15.89 4.49 12.90
C ILE A 163 -15.10 4.88 14.14
N ALA A 164 -13.81 5.18 14.01
CA ALA A 164 -12.95 5.59 15.11
C ALA A 164 -13.43 6.92 15.74
N GLU A 165 -13.80 7.91 14.93
CA GLU A 165 -14.38 9.18 15.38
C GLU A 165 -15.67 8.96 16.18
N ARG A 166 -16.59 8.13 15.68
CA ARG A 166 -17.81 7.76 16.42
C ARG A 166 -17.48 7.03 17.72
N GLY A 167 -16.50 6.12 17.69
CA GLY A 167 -16.02 5.43 18.88
C GLY A 167 -15.48 6.39 19.93
N LEU A 168 -14.76 7.44 19.52
CA LEU A 168 -14.25 8.48 20.41
C LEU A 168 -15.38 9.24 21.11
N VAL A 169 -16.42 9.65 20.36
CA VAL A 169 -17.59 10.33 20.95
C VAL A 169 -18.29 9.44 21.98
N ILE A 170 -18.46 8.15 21.68
CA ILE A 170 -19.07 7.19 22.64
C ILE A 170 -18.18 7.04 23.88
N LEU A 171 -16.87 6.95 23.70
CA LEU A 171 -15.90 6.88 24.80
C LEU A 171 -15.97 8.13 25.66
N GLU A 172 -16.05 9.32 25.07
CA GLU A 172 -16.17 10.58 25.79
C GLU A 172 -17.50 10.66 26.57
N GLN A 173 -18.61 10.30 25.94
CA GLN A 173 -19.94 10.30 26.59
C GLN A 173 -20.08 9.25 27.69
N SER A 174 -19.37 8.11 27.58
CA SER A 174 -19.39 7.05 28.58
C SER A 174 -18.44 7.29 29.76
N ARG A 175 -17.57 8.31 29.70
CA ARG A 175 -16.74 8.69 30.84
C ARG A 175 -17.64 9.09 32.00
N PRO A 176 -17.46 8.48 33.19
CA PRO A 176 -18.14 8.96 34.39
C PRO A 176 -17.80 10.42 34.61
N ARG A 177 -18.80 11.30 34.74
CA ARG A 177 -18.57 12.68 35.16
C ARG A 177 -17.88 12.67 36.53
N ILE A 178 -16.67 13.21 36.58
CA ILE A 178 -15.91 13.41 37.81
C ILE A 178 -16.26 14.80 38.33
N TYR A 179 -16.84 14.86 39.51
CA TYR A 179 -17.17 16.12 40.18
C TYR A 179 -16.09 16.42 41.21
N SER A 180 -15.46 17.59 41.08
CA SER A 180 -14.48 18.06 42.06
C SER A 180 -15.16 18.42 43.38
N GLU A 181 -14.39 18.51 44.46
CA GLU A 181 -14.92 18.98 45.74
C GLU A 181 -15.43 20.43 45.67
N ASN A 182 -14.81 21.25 44.82
CA ASN A 182 -15.27 22.62 44.56
C ASN A 182 -16.64 22.65 43.87
N ASP A 183 -16.88 21.73 42.92
CA ASP A 183 -18.21 21.60 42.27
C ASP A 183 -19.29 21.23 43.29
N VAL A 184 -18.96 20.34 44.24
CA VAL A 184 -19.86 19.98 45.36
C VAL A 184 -20.17 21.21 46.20
N TRP A 185 -19.16 22.01 46.54
CA TRP A 185 -19.34 23.19 47.37
C TRP A 185 -20.23 24.25 46.71
N ASN A 186 -19.93 24.59 45.45
CA ASN A 186 -20.69 25.58 44.68
C ASN A 186 -22.15 25.14 44.48
N GLU A 187 -22.38 23.86 44.22
CA GLU A 187 -23.74 23.33 44.05
C GLU A 187 -24.56 23.44 45.35
N LEU A 188 -23.96 23.16 46.51
CA LEU A 188 -24.65 23.32 47.80
C LEU A 188 -25.00 24.78 48.11
N GLU A 189 -24.17 25.72 47.66
CA GLU A 189 -24.45 27.15 47.75
C GLU A 189 -25.60 27.57 46.82
N ASN A 190 -25.56 27.12 45.55
CA ASN A 190 -26.61 27.38 44.57
C ASN A 190 -27.98 26.82 44.99
N LEU A 191 -28.00 25.67 45.66
CA LEU A 191 -29.23 25.06 46.19
C LEU A 191 -29.77 25.74 47.46
N GLY A 192 -29.09 26.77 47.98
CA GLY A 192 -29.52 27.48 49.18
C GLY A 192 -29.47 26.62 50.44
N VAL A 193 -28.55 25.64 50.52
CA VAL A 193 -28.40 24.82 51.73
C VAL A 193 -28.00 25.73 52.89
N MET A 194 -28.76 25.62 53.99
CA MET A 194 -28.55 26.38 55.23
C MET A 194 -27.07 26.29 55.67
N PRO A 195 -26.41 27.43 56.00
CA PRO A 195 -24.98 27.45 56.34
C PRO A 195 -24.58 26.43 57.42
N GLU A 196 -25.46 26.18 58.39
CA GLU A 196 -25.25 25.25 59.50
C GLU A 196 -25.19 23.79 59.04
N LEU A 197 -25.92 23.44 57.98
CA LEU A 197 -25.97 22.10 57.40
C LEU A 197 -24.97 21.92 56.25
N ARG A 198 -24.53 23.00 55.61
CA ARG A 198 -23.70 23.00 54.40
C ARG A 198 -22.43 22.17 54.54
N MET A 199 -21.67 22.35 55.63
CA MET A 199 -20.46 21.56 55.91
C MET A 199 -20.76 20.07 56.13
N ARG A 200 -21.91 19.74 56.72
CA ARG A 200 -22.33 18.35 56.96
C ARG A 200 -22.71 17.68 55.64
N CYS A 201 -23.46 18.38 54.78
CA CYS A 201 -23.78 17.93 53.42
C CYS A 201 -22.52 17.74 52.56
N TYR A 202 -21.60 18.70 52.60
CA TYR A 202 -20.32 18.62 51.90
C TYR A 202 -19.51 17.37 52.29
N ARG A 203 -19.30 17.16 53.60
CA ARG A 203 -18.59 15.97 54.10
C ARG A 203 -19.29 14.68 53.72
N PHE A 204 -20.62 14.66 53.74
CA PHE A 204 -21.40 13.48 53.34
C PHE A 204 -21.21 13.14 51.86
N LEU A 205 -21.31 14.12 50.97
CA LEU A 205 -21.13 13.94 49.52
C LEU A 205 -19.68 13.59 49.15
N CYS A 206 -18.69 14.21 49.80
CA CYS A 206 -17.28 13.94 49.52
C CYS A 206 -16.81 12.56 50.02
N ARG A 207 -17.44 12.01 51.07
CA ARG A 207 -17.11 10.67 51.60
C ARG A 207 -17.48 9.51 50.68
N LYS A 208 -18.48 9.66 49.79
CA LYS A 208 -18.99 8.56 48.95
C LYS A 208 -19.28 9.03 47.52
N ASP A 209 -18.40 8.68 46.58
CA ASP A 209 -18.56 9.05 45.17
C ASP A 209 -19.83 8.52 44.49
N ARG A 210 -20.38 7.39 44.96
CA ARG A 210 -21.66 6.89 44.45
C ARG A 210 -22.82 7.81 44.82
N VAL A 211 -22.80 8.38 46.03
CA VAL A 211 -23.81 9.33 46.52
C VAL A 211 -23.64 10.66 45.79
N LYS A 212 -22.40 11.13 45.64
CA LYS A 212 -22.04 12.30 44.84
C LYS A 212 -22.60 12.21 43.41
N ARG A 213 -22.37 11.08 42.72
CA ARG A 213 -22.91 10.86 41.36
C ARG A 213 -24.44 10.77 41.33
N LYS A 214 -25.08 10.16 42.32
CA LYS A 214 -26.56 10.10 42.40
C LYS A 214 -27.15 11.50 42.60
N PHE A 215 -26.52 12.31 43.45
CA PHE A 215 -26.90 13.71 43.69
C PHE A 215 -26.74 14.57 42.43
N PHE A 216 -25.60 14.55 41.74
CA PHE A 216 -25.43 15.33 40.51
C PHE A 216 -26.15 14.75 39.29
N GLY A 217 -26.55 13.48 39.34
CA GLY A 217 -27.27 12.81 38.25
C GLY A 217 -28.74 13.20 38.15
N VAL A 218 -29.31 13.84 39.17
CA VAL A 218 -30.70 14.30 39.15
C VAL A 218 -30.82 15.77 38.73
N PRO A 219 -31.96 16.18 38.14
CA PRO A 219 -32.24 17.58 37.79
C PRO A 219 -32.11 18.55 38.98
N ALA A 220 -31.68 19.79 38.72
CA ALA A 220 -31.33 20.77 39.75
C ALA A 220 -32.48 21.09 40.71
N ASP A 221 -33.71 21.12 40.20
CA ASP A 221 -34.94 21.35 40.94
C ASP A 221 -35.24 20.28 42.00
N VAL A 222 -34.77 19.04 41.80
CA VAL A 222 -34.99 17.92 42.75
C VAL A 222 -33.74 17.57 43.56
N ARG A 223 -32.59 18.21 43.30
CA ARG A 223 -31.31 17.90 43.97
C ARG A 223 -31.37 18.08 45.48
N LEU A 224 -32.00 19.15 45.96
CA LEU A 224 -32.09 19.45 47.38
C LEU A 224 -32.92 18.38 48.13
N ALA A 225 -34.09 18.03 47.59
CA ALA A 225 -34.94 16.96 48.15
C ALA A 225 -34.19 15.62 48.17
N THR A 226 -33.55 15.27 47.05
CA THR A 226 -32.75 14.05 46.91
C THR A 226 -31.60 14.01 47.92
N LEU A 227 -30.93 15.14 48.19
CA LEU A 227 -29.86 15.22 49.18
C LEU A 227 -30.36 14.89 50.59
N TYR A 228 -31.50 15.45 50.99
CA TYR A 228 -32.10 15.16 52.30
C TYR A 228 -32.54 13.70 52.43
N GLU A 229 -33.15 13.12 51.39
CA GLU A 229 -33.49 11.69 51.37
C GLU A 229 -32.25 10.81 51.54
N LEU A 230 -31.19 11.07 50.76
CA LEU A 230 -29.94 10.32 50.83
C LEU A 230 -29.27 10.41 52.20
N MET A 231 -29.29 11.59 52.81
CA MET A 231 -28.74 11.78 54.16
C MET A 231 -29.60 11.10 55.22
N LYS A 232 -30.93 11.09 55.08
CA LYS A 232 -31.86 10.42 55.99
C LYS A 232 -31.71 8.90 55.93
N GLU A 233 -31.65 8.32 54.73
CA GLU A 233 -31.37 6.89 54.50
C GLU A 233 -30.03 6.45 55.11
N ALA A 234 -29.06 7.36 55.14
CA ALA A 234 -27.73 7.10 55.68
C ALA A 234 -27.57 7.43 57.18
N GLY A 235 -28.62 7.89 57.86
CA GLY A 235 -28.56 8.32 59.27
C GLY A 235 -27.63 9.52 59.51
N ALA A 236 -27.46 10.38 58.51
CA ALA A 236 -26.58 11.56 58.55
C ALA A 236 -27.31 12.87 58.89
N LEU A 237 -28.63 12.82 59.04
CA LEU A 237 -29.50 13.91 59.48
C LEU A 237 -29.96 13.69 60.91
#